data_AF-A0A516ZBK1-F1
#
_entry.id   AF-A0A516ZBK1-F1
#
_cell.length_a   1.000
_cell.length_b   1.000
_cell.length_c   1.000
_cell.angle_alpha   90.00
_cell.angle_beta   90.00
_cell.angle_gamma   90.00
#
_symmetry.space_group_name_H-M   'P 1'
#
loop_
_entity.id
_entity.type
_entity.pdbx_description
1 polymer ?
#
loop_
_entity_poly.entity_id
_entity_poly.type
_entity_poly.pdbx_seq_one_letter_code
_entity_poly.pdbx_strand_id
1 'polypeptide(L)'
;MDYHTKRYFYLLEKEEIFKKQGVSFYKVNREDYMELLNYKIRLENQKYWENRQKYLSIISEFLNGITTAEDFSDEFLDLWKKDRDRDGSKINFEPDTISEEFSSLIGKIFICCEIFEPESKEKDEYDEKWLKNSIKEIFDEIQKYFDE
;
A
#
# COMPACT_ATOMS: atom_id res chain seq x y z
N MET A 1 22.31 7.85 10.58
CA MET A 1 21.81 7.76 9.20
C MET A 1 22.55 6.63 8.53
N ASP A 2 21.82 5.54 8.28
CA ASP A 2 22.29 4.34 7.58
C ASP A 2 22.67 4.66 6.12
N TYR A 3 23.21 3.66 5.43
CA TYR A 3 23.66 3.79 4.04
C TYR A 3 22.52 4.15 3.08
N HIS A 4 21.36 3.50 3.21
CA HIS A 4 20.23 3.68 2.29
C HIS A 4 19.65 5.09 2.38
N THR A 5 19.50 5.60 3.60
CA THR A 5 19.04 6.97 3.85
C THR A 5 19.98 8.00 3.24
N LYS A 6 21.30 7.85 3.47
CA LYS A 6 22.30 8.74 2.85
C LYS A 6 22.25 8.67 1.33
N ARG A 7 22.14 7.45 0.78
CA ARG A 7 22.12 7.21 -0.68
C ARG A 7 20.89 7.84 -1.32
N TYR A 8 19.72 7.71 -0.71
CA TYR A 8 18.51 8.34 -1.21
C TYR A 8 18.59 9.86 -1.26
N PHE A 9 19.02 10.51 -0.17
CA PHE A 9 19.12 11.98 -0.16
C PHE A 9 20.14 12.49 -1.20
N TYR A 10 21.24 11.76 -1.39
CA TYR A 10 22.19 12.05 -2.45
C TYR A 10 21.54 11.96 -3.86
N LEU A 11 20.72 10.94 -4.10
CA LEU A 11 20.03 10.75 -5.36
C LEU A 11 18.93 11.82 -5.59
N LEU A 12 18.21 12.22 -4.54
CA LEU A 12 17.26 13.33 -4.60
C LEU A 12 17.94 14.66 -4.95
N GLU A 13 19.08 14.95 -4.32
CA GLU A 13 19.84 16.16 -4.62
C GLU A 13 20.29 16.18 -6.09
N LYS A 14 20.75 15.03 -6.61
CA LYS A 14 21.06 14.88 -8.04
C LYS A 14 19.86 15.14 -8.94
N GLU A 15 18.69 14.56 -8.62
CA GLU A 15 17.46 14.77 -9.38
C GLU A 15 17.11 16.26 -9.48
N GLU A 16 17.19 16.98 -8.36
CA GLU A 16 16.92 18.42 -8.29
C GLU A 16 17.98 19.25 -9.05
N ILE A 17 19.26 18.87 -9.01
CA ILE A 17 20.32 19.51 -9.81
C ILE A 17 20.00 19.37 -11.31
N PHE A 18 19.72 18.16 -11.79
CA PHE A 18 19.43 17.93 -13.21
C PHE A 18 18.16 18.66 -13.65
N LYS A 19 17.11 18.65 -12.81
CA LYS A 19 15.87 19.39 -13.05
C LYS A 19 16.12 20.89 -13.20
N LYS A 20 16.93 21.50 -12.32
CA LYS A 20 17.33 22.93 -12.42
C LYS A 20 18.12 23.24 -13.68
N GLN A 21 18.88 22.27 -14.19
CA GLN A 21 19.62 22.39 -15.45
C GLN A 21 18.75 22.15 -16.70
N GLY A 22 17.47 21.78 -16.53
CA GLY A 22 16.58 21.41 -17.64
C GLY A 22 16.94 20.07 -18.28
N VAL A 23 17.69 19.22 -17.58
CA VAL A 23 18.17 17.93 -18.07
C VAL A 23 17.42 16.79 -17.39
N SER A 24 17.11 15.74 -18.14
CA SER A 24 16.45 14.54 -17.60
C SER A 24 17.45 13.66 -16.87
N PHE A 25 17.25 13.43 -15.57
CA PHE A 25 18.08 12.53 -14.77
C PHE A 25 18.13 11.12 -15.36
N TYR A 26 16.98 10.57 -15.77
CA TYR A 26 16.86 9.28 -16.45
C TYR A 26 17.78 9.16 -17.69
N LYS A 27 17.88 10.23 -18.50
CA LYS A 27 18.69 10.23 -19.71
C LYS A 27 20.19 10.33 -19.43
N VAL A 28 20.59 10.99 -18.35
CA VAL A 28 22.00 11.20 -17.99
C VAL A 28 22.56 10.01 -17.23
N ASN A 29 21.81 9.51 -16.26
CA ASN A 29 22.22 8.39 -15.43
C ASN A 29 20.99 7.53 -15.08
N ARG A 30 20.71 6.57 -15.97
CA ARG A 30 19.59 5.66 -15.83
C ARG A 30 19.66 4.83 -14.55
N GLU A 31 20.84 4.35 -14.18
CA GLU A 31 21.02 3.47 -13.01
C GLU A 31 20.69 4.21 -11.71
N ASP A 32 21.28 5.38 -11.49
CA ASP A 32 21.01 6.22 -10.31
C ASP A 32 19.52 6.63 -10.28
N TYR A 33 18.92 6.93 -11.43
CA TYR A 33 17.49 7.26 -11.51
C TYR A 33 16.60 6.07 -11.14
N MET A 34 16.89 4.88 -11.65
CA MET A 34 16.14 3.67 -11.31
C MET A 34 16.29 3.31 -9.84
N GLU A 35 17.47 3.50 -9.24
CA GLU A 35 17.67 3.33 -7.81
C GLU A 35 16.82 4.31 -7.00
N LEU A 36 16.79 5.59 -7.39
CA LEU A 36 15.93 6.60 -6.75
C LEU A 36 14.44 6.22 -6.84
N LEU A 37 14.01 5.75 -8.01
CA LEU A 37 12.63 5.30 -8.22
C LEU A 37 12.29 4.13 -7.30
N ASN A 38 13.20 3.16 -7.16
CA ASN A 38 13.00 2.02 -6.24
C ASN A 38 12.88 2.48 -4.78
N TYR A 39 13.69 3.44 -4.33
CA TYR A 39 13.50 4.01 -2.99
C TYR A 39 12.14 4.69 -2.84
N LYS A 40 11.72 5.48 -3.83
CA LYS A 40 10.39 6.13 -3.81
C LYS A 40 9.27 5.09 -3.70
N ILE A 41 9.31 4.01 -4.50
CA ILE A 41 8.33 2.92 -4.45
C ILE A 41 8.30 2.25 -3.07
N ARG A 42 9.46 1.92 -2.50
CA ARG A 42 9.55 1.29 -1.18
C ARG A 42 8.96 2.19 -0.08
N LEU A 43 9.24 3.49 -0.14
CA LEU A 43 8.66 4.46 0.81
C LEU A 43 7.14 4.55 0.65
N GLU A 44 6.61 4.55 -0.58
CA GLU A 44 5.17 4.53 -0.82
C GLU A 44 4.51 3.28 -0.24
N ASN A 45 5.10 2.10 -0.47
CA ASN A 45 4.60 0.82 0.08
C ASN A 45 4.62 0.79 1.62
N GLN A 46 5.67 1.36 2.22
CA GLN A 46 5.82 1.44 3.67
C GLN A 46 4.67 2.22 4.34
N LYS A 47 3.95 3.09 3.62
CA LYS A 47 2.82 3.84 4.18
C LYS A 47 1.74 2.93 4.75
N TYR A 48 1.41 1.90 3.99
CA TYR A 48 0.42 0.89 4.36
C TYR A 48 0.94 0.00 5.50
N TRP A 49 2.22 -0.40 5.43
CA TRP A 49 2.84 -1.26 6.45
C TRP A 49 2.90 -0.60 7.83
N GLU A 50 3.16 0.70 7.92
CA GLU A 50 3.19 1.42 9.19
C GLU A 50 1.82 1.41 9.90
N ASN A 51 0.72 1.40 9.14
CA ASN A 51 -0.64 1.29 9.66
C ASN A 51 -1.18 -0.16 9.61
N ARG A 52 -0.35 -1.18 9.35
CA ARG A 52 -0.79 -2.58 9.16
C ARG A 52 -1.74 -3.08 10.23
N GLN A 53 -1.50 -2.75 11.50
CA GLN A 53 -2.37 -3.20 12.61
C GLN A 53 -3.80 -2.67 12.48
N LYS A 54 -3.99 -1.46 11.94
CA LYS A 54 -5.33 -0.91 11.68
C LYS A 54 -6.01 -1.65 10.53
N TYR A 55 -5.29 -1.88 9.42
CA TYR A 55 -5.82 -2.69 8.32
C TYR A 55 -6.22 -4.09 8.79
N LEU A 56 -5.36 -4.77 9.56
CA LEU A 56 -5.63 -6.09 10.12
C LEU A 56 -6.86 -6.07 11.04
N SER A 57 -7.04 -5.03 11.85
CA SER A 57 -8.23 -4.87 12.71
C SER A 57 -9.51 -4.78 11.88
N ILE A 58 -9.54 -3.86 10.91
CA ILE A 58 -10.71 -3.62 10.04
C ILE A 58 -11.08 -4.91 9.28
N ILE A 59 -10.09 -5.58 8.70
CA ILE A 59 -10.30 -6.85 7.99
C ILE A 59 -10.82 -7.93 8.96
N SER A 60 -10.23 -8.05 10.14
CA SER A 60 -10.64 -9.06 11.12
C SER A 60 -12.06 -8.83 11.63
N GLU A 61 -12.44 -7.58 11.89
CA GLU A 61 -13.80 -7.21 12.32
C GLU A 61 -14.83 -7.61 11.27
N PHE A 62 -14.58 -7.31 10.00
CA PHE A 62 -15.44 -7.72 8.90
C PHE A 62 -15.55 -9.25 8.75
N LEU A 63 -14.42 -9.95 8.77
CA LEU A 63 -14.41 -11.42 8.65
C LEU A 63 -15.15 -12.10 9.82
N ASN A 64 -15.11 -11.51 11.01
CA ASN A 64 -15.84 -11.97 12.18
C ASN A 64 -17.31 -11.52 12.21
N GLY A 65 -17.77 -10.73 11.24
CA GLY A 65 -19.15 -10.24 11.15
C GLY A 65 -19.49 -9.15 12.16
N ILE A 66 -18.48 -8.41 12.63
CA ILE A 66 -18.65 -7.26 13.53
C ILE A 66 -19.11 -6.03 12.74
N THR A 67 -18.62 -5.86 11.51
CA THR A 67 -18.99 -4.81 10.57
C THR A 67 -19.69 -5.38 9.34
N THR A 68 -20.53 -4.56 8.69
CA THR A 68 -21.17 -4.90 7.42
C THR A 68 -20.18 -4.76 6.26
N ALA A 69 -20.50 -5.29 5.07
CA ALA A 69 -19.67 -5.11 3.88
C ALA A 69 -19.54 -3.64 3.44
N GLU A 70 -20.61 -2.85 3.60
CA GLU A 70 -20.61 -1.42 3.29
C GLU A 70 -19.73 -0.65 4.28
N ASP A 71 -19.94 -0.84 5.59
CA ASP A 71 -19.12 -0.20 6.63
C ASP A 71 -17.63 -0.57 6.49
N PHE A 72 -17.35 -1.85 6.22
CA PHE A 72 -15.98 -2.33 5.96
C PHE A 72 -15.36 -1.63 4.76
N SER A 73 -16.07 -1.56 3.64
CA SER A 73 -15.55 -0.97 2.40
C SER A 73 -15.26 0.52 2.60
N ASP A 74 -16.19 1.25 3.22
CA ASP A 74 -16.02 2.67 3.53
C ASP A 74 -14.82 2.92 4.45
N GLU A 75 -14.71 2.18 5.56
CA GLU A 75 -13.61 2.34 6.52
C GLU A 75 -12.25 1.97 5.91
N PHE A 76 -12.20 0.87 5.16
CA PHE A 76 -10.99 0.43 4.47
C PHE A 76 -10.53 1.46 3.43
N LEU A 77 -11.44 1.94 2.56
CA LEU A 77 -11.12 2.90 1.51
C LEU A 77 -10.69 4.25 2.07
N ASP A 78 -11.30 4.71 3.16
CA ASP A 78 -10.88 5.94 3.85
C ASP A 78 -9.46 5.81 4.43
N LEU A 79 -9.15 4.70 5.11
CA LEU A 79 -7.79 4.46 5.61
C LEU A 79 -6.78 4.36 4.46
N TRP A 80 -7.11 3.60 3.41
CA TRP A 80 -6.26 3.44 2.23
C TRP A 80 -5.94 4.77 1.57
N LYS A 81 -6.95 5.63 1.40
CA LYS A 81 -6.79 6.96 0.80
C LYS A 81 -5.93 7.86 1.68
N LYS A 82 -6.14 7.85 3.00
CA LYS A 82 -5.32 8.61 3.96
C LYS A 82 -3.85 8.21 3.88
N ASP A 83 -3.56 6.93 3.75
CA ASP A 83 -2.18 6.46 3.60
C ASP A 83 -1.59 6.76 2.23
N ARG A 84 -2.33 6.56 1.14
CA ARG A 84 -1.88 6.93 -0.22
C ARG A 84 -1.47 8.40 -0.30
N ASP A 85 -2.31 9.28 0.24
CA ASP A 85 -2.13 10.74 0.16
C ASP A 85 -1.18 11.28 1.24
N ARG A 86 -0.67 10.42 2.12
CA ARG A 86 0.25 10.80 3.19
C ARG A 86 1.59 11.26 2.62
N ASP A 87 2.13 12.36 3.16
CA ASP A 87 3.44 12.86 2.77
C ASP A 87 4.54 11.84 3.12
N GLY A 88 5.29 11.42 2.09
CA GLY A 88 6.39 10.47 2.19
C GLY A 88 7.62 10.99 2.95
N SER A 89 7.70 12.30 3.20
CA SER A 89 8.84 12.93 3.87
C SER A 89 9.04 12.49 5.33
N LYS A 90 8.03 11.85 5.94
CA LYS A 90 8.04 11.41 7.35
C LYS A 90 8.13 9.89 7.53
N ILE A 91 8.36 9.14 6.46
CA ILE A 91 8.35 7.67 6.47
C ILE A 91 9.67 7.14 6.98
N ASN A 92 9.62 6.02 7.71
CA ASN A 92 10.85 5.34 8.12
C ASN A 92 11.65 4.88 6.89
N PHE A 93 12.91 5.30 6.84
CA PHE A 93 13.78 5.11 5.68
C PHE A 93 14.42 3.70 5.63
N GLU A 94 14.10 2.86 6.61
CA GLU A 94 14.35 1.42 6.60
C GLU A 94 13.03 0.70 6.28
N PRO A 95 12.54 0.74 5.02
CA PRO A 95 11.30 0.07 4.65
C PRO A 95 11.51 -1.43 4.77
N ASP A 96 10.58 -2.05 5.50
CA ASP A 96 10.52 -3.47 5.73
C ASP A 96 10.40 -4.17 4.36
N THR A 97 11.11 -5.27 4.15
CA THR A 97 11.00 -6.02 2.90
C THR A 97 9.56 -6.47 2.67
N ILE A 98 8.85 -6.81 3.75
CA ILE A 98 7.45 -7.26 3.73
C ILE A 98 6.48 -6.15 3.28
N SER A 99 6.90 -4.87 3.35
CA SER A 99 6.03 -3.74 2.98
C SER A 99 5.57 -3.79 1.52
N GLU A 100 6.36 -4.36 0.62
CA GLU A 100 6.02 -4.50 -0.79
C GLU A 100 4.90 -5.52 -0.99
N GLU A 101 5.05 -6.71 -0.42
CA GLU A 101 4.03 -7.76 -0.46
C GLU A 101 2.76 -7.30 0.24
N PHE A 102 2.87 -6.64 1.40
CA PHE A 102 1.73 -6.11 2.12
C PHE A 102 0.98 -5.05 1.29
N SER A 103 1.69 -4.10 0.69
CA SER A 103 1.10 -3.09 -0.21
C SER A 103 0.35 -3.72 -1.38
N SER A 104 0.91 -4.78 -1.97
CA SER A 104 0.24 -5.54 -3.04
C SER A 104 -1.08 -6.16 -2.58
N LEU A 105 -1.09 -6.79 -1.40
CA LEU A 105 -2.28 -7.42 -0.82
C LEU A 105 -3.36 -6.39 -0.46
N ILE A 106 -2.96 -5.27 0.14
CA ILE A 106 -3.85 -4.13 0.39
C ILE A 106 -4.45 -3.59 -0.91
N GLY A 107 -3.68 -3.54 -1.99
CA GLY A 107 -4.16 -3.19 -3.32
C GLY A 107 -5.22 -4.15 -3.87
N LYS A 108 -5.10 -5.46 -3.60
CA LYS A 108 -6.14 -6.44 -3.97
C LYS A 108 -7.45 -6.18 -3.22
N ILE A 109 -7.37 -5.88 -1.91
CA ILE A 109 -8.55 -5.57 -1.10
C ILE A 109 -9.23 -4.29 -1.59
N PHE A 110 -8.46 -3.25 -1.91
CA PHE A 110 -8.98 -2.03 -2.53
C PHE A 110 -9.82 -2.33 -3.78
N ILE A 111 -9.32 -3.20 -4.67
CA ILE A 111 -10.05 -3.60 -5.89
C ILE A 111 -11.36 -4.32 -5.51
N CYS A 112 -11.34 -5.21 -4.51
CA CYS A 112 -12.55 -5.87 -4.05
C CYS A 112 -13.61 -4.88 -3.53
N CYS A 113 -13.19 -3.88 -2.75
CA CYS A 113 -14.08 -2.83 -2.24
C CYS A 113 -14.66 -1.95 -3.37
N GLU A 114 -13.88 -1.63 -4.40
CA GLU A 114 -14.36 -0.82 -5.54
C GLU A 114 -15.34 -1.57 -6.45
N ILE A 115 -15.25 -2.91 -6.51
CA ILE A 115 -16.13 -3.76 -7.33
C ILE A 115 -17.39 -4.18 -6.55
N PHE A 116 -17.34 -4.18 -5.22
CA PHE A 116 -18.47 -4.55 -4.37
C PHE A 116 -19.71 -3.70 -4.66
N GLU A 117 -20.86 -4.38 -4.81
CA GLU A 117 -22.13 -3.73 -5.09
C GLU A 117 -23.07 -3.87 -3.86
N PRO A 118 -23.24 -2.82 -3.03
CA PRO A 118 -24.02 -2.91 -1.80
C PRO A 118 -25.52 -3.14 -2.03
N GLU A 119 -26.03 -2.76 -3.20
CA GLU A 119 -27.43 -2.97 -3.58
C GLU A 119 -27.69 -4.36 -4.18
N SER A 120 -26.64 -5.15 -4.41
CA SER A 120 -26.75 -6.48 -4.98
C SER A 120 -27.45 -7.44 -4.01
N LYS A 121 -28.22 -8.36 -4.57
CA LYS A 121 -28.94 -9.38 -3.79
C LYS A 121 -28.04 -10.57 -3.54
N GLU A 122 -28.35 -11.31 -2.48
CA GLU A 122 -27.70 -12.59 -2.20
C GLU A 122 -27.77 -13.51 -3.43
N LYS A 123 -26.59 -13.90 -3.97
CA LYS A 123 -26.30 -14.65 -5.23
C LYS A 123 -25.94 -13.81 -6.46
N ASP A 124 -25.94 -12.49 -6.37
CA ASP A 124 -25.36 -11.65 -7.40
C ASP A 124 -23.81 -11.75 -7.35
N GLU A 125 -23.13 -11.40 -8.44
CA GLU A 125 -21.71 -11.71 -8.64
C GLU A 125 -20.79 -11.04 -7.60
N TYR A 126 -21.14 -9.83 -7.17
CA TYR A 126 -20.31 -8.99 -6.29
C TYR A 126 -21.01 -8.63 -4.97
N ASP A 127 -21.76 -9.58 -4.43
CA ASP A 127 -22.47 -9.45 -3.16
C ASP A 127 -21.53 -9.48 -1.93
N GLU A 128 -22.09 -9.26 -0.73
CA GLU A 128 -21.34 -9.30 0.53
C GLU A 128 -20.63 -10.65 0.74
N LYS A 129 -21.25 -11.76 0.29
CA LYS A 129 -20.65 -13.09 0.44
C LYS A 129 -19.43 -13.24 -0.46
N TRP A 130 -19.50 -12.77 -1.70
CA TRP A 130 -18.35 -12.69 -2.60
C TRP A 130 -17.23 -11.84 -1.98
N LEU A 131 -17.55 -10.65 -1.47
CA LEU A 131 -16.57 -9.77 -0.86
C LEU A 131 -15.89 -10.48 0.32
N LYS A 132 -16.68 -11.05 1.25
CA LYS A 132 -16.17 -11.74 2.43
C LYS A 132 -15.24 -12.91 2.09
N ASN A 133 -15.56 -13.70 1.06
CA ASN A 133 -14.69 -14.79 0.62
C ASN A 133 -13.39 -14.26 0.00
N SER A 134 -13.49 -13.25 -0.87
CA SER A 134 -12.32 -12.63 -1.50
C SER A 134 -11.37 -12.03 -0.46
N ILE A 135 -11.91 -11.29 0.51
CA ILE A 135 -11.11 -10.70 1.59
C ILE A 135 -10.49 -11.78 2.48
N LYS A 136 -11.20 -12.88 2.73
CA LYS A 136 -10.65 -14.00 3.51
C LYS A 136 -9.45 -14.63 2.84
N GLU A 137 -9.52 -14.90 1.53
CA GLU A 137 -8.38 -15.46 0.78
C GLU A 137 -7.16 -14.55 0.83
N ILE A 138 -7.36 -13.24 0.68
CA ILE A 138 -6.28 -12.25 0.79
C ILE A 138 -5.74 -12.18 2.22
N PHE A 139 -6.61 -12.24 3.24
CA PHE A 139 -6.20 -12.20 4.63
C PHE A 139 -5.36 -13.43 5.03
N ASP A 140 -5.73 -14.61 4.54
CA ASP A 140 -4.96 -15.84 4.73
C ASP A 140 -3.57 -15.73 4.05
N GLU A 141 -3.43 -15.00 2.94
CA GLU A 141 -2.13 -14.65 2.36
C GLU A 141 -1.34 -13.69 3.25
N ILE A 142 -1.99 -12.65 3.80
CA ILE A 142 -1.36 -11.67 4.69
C ILE A 142 -0.78 -12.36 5.93
N GLN A 143 -1.54 -13.27 6.56
CA GLN A 143 -1.12 -13.92 7.81
C GLN A 143 0.18 -14.72 7.68
N LYS A 144 0.47 -15.28 6.49
CA LYS A 144 1.73 -16.01 6.23
C LYS A 144 2.98 -15.16 6.47
N TYR A 145 2.89 -13.84 6.34
CA TYR A 145 4.02 -12.92 6.57
C TYR A 145 4.16 -12.50 8.03
N PHE A 146 3.20 -12.81 8.89
CA PHE A 146 3.21 -12.48 10.33
C PHE A 146 3.48 -13.69 11.22
N ASP A 147 3.34 -14.90 10.69
CA ASP A 147 3.58 -16.17 11.39
C ASP A 147 5.03 -16.68 11.25
N GLU A 148 5.91 -15.97 10.53
CA GLU A 148 7.37 -16.21 10.41
C GLU A 148 8.19 -15.38 11.41
#